data_AF-A0A4Q4VPN3-F1
#
_entry.id   AF-A0A4Q4VPN3-F1
#
_cell.length_a   1.000
_cell.length_b   1.000
_cell.length_c   1.000
_cell.angle_alpha   90.00
_cell.angle_beta   90.00
_cell.angle_gamma   90.00
#
_symmetry.space_group_name_H-M   'P 1'
#
loop_
_entity.id
_entity.type
_entity.pdbx_description
1 polymer ?
#
loop_
_entity_poly.entity_id
_entity_poly.type
_entity_poly.pdbx_seq_one_letter_code
_entity_poly.pdbx_strand_id
1 'polypeptide(L)'
;MRPLDLDIARPPMDQTMRCASHINRLPGLLPTPGGGGIKLGIEYDPDDLACAGPNWYFFAESLLDAVHEVACVEGAGRFYLIDKTLKLRDPDTDLEKARGPPDFECSGRRYYEVRGNADVDFMLGSSPLELLFSLRNDWDSLTAKNLFTRPGISKGRLQATTRILACVEAQSEQWKPRKMPAKQKQPVYVLGVGMTKFVKPRGKIDYTELGFEAGVKAMLDAHINYDDVEQGIACYCYGDSTCGQRVFYQFGMTQIPILNVNNNCSTGSTGLAMARNAIAHGGADCILVVGFEKMMRGSLQSFFNDRENPLGTSTTLMAETRGFANAPGAAQFFGNAGREYMEKYGAKPEDFAEIARINHEHSARNPYSQFQDAYSLEQVLKSPMIHEPLTKLQCCPTSDGGAAAVLVSQDFLDARPHLKDQAILIAGQCLATDAPSLFSRSAIDLIGFDMTKQAARVAMSEAKVSSSDVQVVELHDCFSANELVTIDALGLCEPGKAHEMVRNGDITYGGKVVINPSGGLISKGHPLGATGLAQCAELVWHLRGWANNRAVPKTRYALQHNLGLGGAVVITVYCRPDRSEAPKIDSATVGKQNKLGYNPAVEAKGFTAAQCKSVLSKNKSSAWALQDTERKVEARF
;
A
#
# COMPACT_ATOMS: atom_id res chain seq x y z
N MET A 1 -2.38 -52.96 26.39
CA MET A 1 -3.68 -52.86 27.06
C MET A 1 -4.32 -51.52 26.66
N ARG A 2 -5.66 -51.51 26.56
CA ARG A 2 -6.54 -50.56 25.88
C ARG A 2 -6.41 -49.09 26.36
N PRO A 3 -6.79 -48.08 25.56
CA PRO A 3 -7.20 -46.77 26.06
C PRO A 3 -8.64 -46.82 26.60
N LEU A 4 -8.90 -46.00 27.62
CA LEU A 4 -10.23 -45.78 28.20
C LEU A 4 -10.97 -44.70 27.40
N ASP A 5 -12.21 -45.02 27.01
CA ASP A 5 -13.20 -44.11 26.45
C ASP A 5 -13.73 -43.15 27.52
N LEU A 6 -13.93 -41.88 27.12
CA LEU A 6 -14.87 -40.97 27.76
C LEU A 6 -15.60 -40.19 26.67
N ASP A 7 -16.79 -40.70 26.35
CA ASP A 7 -17.81 -40.08 25.53
C ASP A 7 -18.33 -38.79 26.18
N ILE A 8 -18.24 -37.67 25.45
CA ILE A 8 -19.15 -36.54 25.62
C ILE A 8 -19.64 -36.15 24.22
N ALA A 9 -20.95 -36.36 24.04
CA ALA A 9 -21.68 -36.22 22.79
C ALA A 9 -21.57 -34.82 22.16
N ARG A 10 -21.30 -34.80 20.85
CA ARG A 10 -21.46 -33.63 19.96
C ARG A 10 -22.78 -33.77 19.18
N PRO A 11 -23.61 -32.73 19.06
CA PRO A 11 -24.69 -32.70 18.09
C PRO A 11 -24.17 -32.38 16.67
N PRO A 12 -24.88 -32.80 15.62
CA PRO A 12 -24.38 -32.79 14.24
C PRO A 12 -24.29 -31.37 13.65
N MET A 13 -23.10 -31.08 13.09
CA MET A 13 -22.91 -30.07 12.05
C MET A 13 -23.43 -30.65 10.73
N ASP A 14 -24.46 -30.02 10.16
CA ASP A 14 -24.67 -30.05 8.72
C ASP A 14 -25.32 -28.72 8.27
N GLN A 15 -25.00 -28.32 7.04
CA GLN A 15 -25.51 -27.17 6.28
C GLN A 15 -24.82 -25.80 6.45
N THR A 16 -23.55 -25.71 6.07
CA THR A 16 -23.02 -24.52 5.37
C THR A 16 -21.87 -24.91 4.44
N MET A 17 -22.19 -25.59 3.34
CA MET A 17 -21.36 -25.59 2.13
C MET A 17 -22.17 -26.15 0.97
N ARG A 18 -22.93 -25.29 0.29
CA ARG A 18 -23.42 -25.46 -1.09
C ARG A 18 -24.19 -24.20 -1.50
N CYS A 19 -23.47 -23.18 -1.96
CA CYS A 19 -23.98 -22.16 -2.90
C CYS A 19 -22.80 -21.50 -3.61
N ALA A 20 -22.03 -22.32 -4.32
CA ALA A 20 -21.12 -21.88 -5.38
C ALA A 20 -21.37 -22.76 -6.62
N SER A 21 -22.61 -22.76 -7.10
CA SER A 21 -23.00 -23.28 -8.41
C SER A 21 -24.47 -22.97 -8.64
N HIS A 22 -24.77 -21.87 -9.35
CA HIS A 22 -25.94 -21.67 -10.21
C HIS A 22 -26.12 -20.17 -10.56
N ILE A 23 -25.11 -19.55 -11.17
CA ILE A 23 -25.36 -18.44 -12.11
C ILE A 23 -25.21 -19.04 -13.51
N ASN A 24 -26.29 -19.66 -13.98
CA ASN A 24 -26.55 -19.96 -15.38
C ASN A 24 -27.84 -20.78 -15.44
N ARG A 25 -28.97 -20.07 -15.48
CA ARG A 25 -30.25 -20.53 -16.07
C ARG A 25 -31.25 -19.37 -15.97
N LEU A 26 -31.45 -18.68 -17.08
CA LEU A 26 -32.72 -17.98 -17.34
C LEU A 26 -33.84 -19.03 -17.30
N PRO A 27 -34.90 -18.87 -16.49
CA PRO A 27 -36.06 -19.73 -16.60
C PRO A 27 -36.81 -19.36 -17.88
N GLY A 28 -37.00 -20.35 -18.75
CA GLY A 28 -37.79 -20.21 -19.96
C GLY A 28 -39.23 -19.83 -19.65
N LEU A 29 -39.77 -18.94 -20.49
CA LEU A 29 -41.20 -18.69 -20.64
C LEU A 29 -41.92 -20.02 -20.91
N LEU A 30 -42.86 -20.39 -20.05
CA LEU A 30 -43.88 -21.39 -20.39
C LEU A 30 -45.24 -20.69 -20.41
N PRO A 31 -46.00 -20.76 -21.52
CA PRO A 31 -47.33 -20.19 -21.59
C PRO A 31 -48.34 -21.11 -20.87
N THR A 32 -49.12 -20.57 -19.95
CA THR A 32 -50.38 -21.19 -19.54
C THR A 32 -51.51 -20.69 -20.45
N PRO A 33 -52.35 -21.57 -21.01
CA PRO A 33 -53.51 -21.17 -21.77
C PRO A 33 -54.67 -20.86 -20.81
N GLY A 34 -55.18 -19.64 -20.85
CA GLY A 34 -56.34 -19.20 -20.07
C GLY A 34 -56.05 -17.92 -19.30
N GLY A 35 -56.78 -16.86 -19.63
CA GLY A 35 -56.49 -15.49 -19.21
C GLY A 35 -56.58 -15.20 -17.71
N GLY A 36 -55.93 -14.09 -17.32
CA GLY A 36 -56.19 -13.37 -16.06
C GLY A 36 -54.99 -13.29 -15.10
N GLY A 37 -54.20 -12.22 -15.24
CA GLY A 37 -53.41 -11.62 -14.13
C GLY A 37 -52.11 -12.32 -13.71
N ILE A 38 -50.96 -11.68 -13.95
CA ILE A 38 -49.69 -12.02 -13.29
C ILE A 38 -49.58 -11.18 -12.02
N LYS A 39 -49.56 -11.82 -10.84
CA LYS A 39 -49.08 -11.20 -9.59
C LYS A 39 -47.56 -11.23 -9.59
N LEU A 40 -46.92 -10.07 -9.53
CA LEU A 40 -45.50 -9.94 -9.15
C LEU A 40 -45.45 -9.80 -7.62
N GLY A 41 -45.20 -10.91 -6.93
CA GLY A 41 -44.70 -10.86 -5.56
C GLY A 41 -43.18 -10.85 -5.60
N ILE A 42 -42.55 -9.80 -5.08
CA ILE A 42 -41.12 -9.79 -4.82
C ILE A 42 -40.98 -10.07 -3.32
N GLU A 43 -40.62 -11.30 -2.96
CA GLU A 43 -40.11 -11.59 -1.62
C GLU A 43 -38.63 -11.23 -1.61
N TYR A 44 -38.25 -10.28 -0.75
CA TYR A 44 -36.87 -9.97 -0.42
C TYR A 44 -36.54 -10.53 0.96
N ASP A 45 -35.38 -11.17 1.06
CA ASP A 45 -34.76 -11.50 2.35
C ASP A 45 -34.06 -10.23 2.89
N PRO A 46 -34.44 -9.70 4.07
CA PRO A 46 -33.82 -8.50 4.64
C PRO A 46 -32.31 -8.63 4.93
N ASP A 47 -31.77 -9.85 5.01
CA ASP A 47 -30.38 -10.07 5.41
C ASP A 47 -29.36 -9.87 4.27
N ASP A 48 -29.79 -9.84 3.00
CA ASP A 48 -28.92 -9.60 1.84
C ASP A 48 -28.45 -8.12 1.70
N LEU A 49 -29.07 -7.20 2.44
CA LEU A 49 -28.79 -5.75 2.38
C LEU A 49 -27.66 -5.28 3.31
N ALA A 50 -27.11 -6.15 4.15
CA ALA A 50 -26.06 -5.79 5.11
C ALA A 50 -24.63 -5.72 4.51
N CYS A 51 -24.42 -6.19 3.27
CA CYS A 51 -23.10 -6.26 2.63
C CYS A 51 -22.76 -5.10 1.69
N ALA A 52 -23.67 -4.15 1.47
CA ALA A 52 -23.43 -3.00 0.58
C ALA A 52 -23.09 -1.74 1.39
N GLY A 53 -21.88 -1.22 1.22
CA GLY A 53 -21.40 -0.03 1.94
C GLY A 53 -22.28 1.22 1.76
N PRO A 54 -22.11 2.25 2.61
CA PRO A 54 -23.05 3.37 2.80
C PRO A 54 -23.33 4.23 1.55
N ASN A 55 -22.53 4.10 0.49
CA ASN A 55 -22.73 4.84 -0.77
C ASN A 55 -23.76 4.18 -1.71
N TRP A 56 -24.07 2.88 -1.53
CA TRP A 56 -25.12 2.21 -2.31
C TRP A 56 -26.52 2.48 -1.76
N TYR A 57 -26.66 2.61 -0.44
CA TYR A 57 -27.92 2.93 0.23
C TYR A 57 -28.54 4.24 -0.29
N PHE A 58 -27.73 5.29 -0.43
CA PHE A 58 -28.22 6.60 -0.92
C PHE A 58 -28.59 6.60 -2.40
N PHE A 59 -27.91 5.82 -3.25
CA PHE A 59 -28.23 5.76 -4.68
C PHE A 59 -29.50 4.95 -4.94
N ALA A 60 -29.71 3.87 -4.19
CA ALA A 60 -30.92 3.06 -4.25
C ALA A 60 -32.14 3.81 -3.70
N GLU A 61 -32.02 4.51 -2.56
CA GLU A 61 -33.11 5.35 -2.02
C GLU A 61 -33.47 6.50 -2.98
N SER A 62 -32.49 7.18 -3.58
CA SER A 62 -32.78 8.27 -4.53
C SER A 62 -33.47 7.77 -5.81
N LEU A 63 -33.17 6.55 -6.25
CA LEU A 63 -33.84 5.91 -7.38
C LEU A 63 -35.24 5.40 -7.02
N LEU A 64 -35.42 4.88 -5.81
CA LEU A 64 -36.70 4.42 -5.27
C LEU A 64 -37.65 5.59 -4.99
N ASP A 65 -37.15 6.72 -4.46
CA ASP A 65 -37.93 7.95 -4.24
C ASP A 65 -38.42 8.56 -5.55
N ALA A 66 -37.59 8.53 -6.61
CA ALA A 66 -38.00 8.98 -7.95
C ALA A 66 -39.07 8.07 -8.60
N VAL A 67 -39.18 6.81 -8.17
CA VAL A 67 -40.17 5.83 -8.66
C VAL A 67 -41.44 5.83 -7.79
N HIS A 68 -41.37 6.26 -6.53
CA HIS A 68 -42.48 6.31 -5.58
C HIS A 68 -43.36 7.58 -5.64
N GLU A 69 -43.07 8.56 -6.51
CA GLU A 69 -43.86 9.80 -6.67
C GLU A 69 -45.26 9.63 -7.32
N VAL A 70 -45.77 8.40 -7.46
CA VAL A 70 -47.11 8.13 -8.03
C VAL A 70 -47.94 7.27 -7.08
N ALA A 71 -48.62 7.91 -6.11
CA ALA A 71 -49.64 7.23 -5.31
C ALA A 71 -51.00 7.30 -6.02
N CYS A 72 -51.56 6.14 -6.37
CA CYS A 72 -52.89 6.00 -6.96
C CYS A 72 -53.91 5.67 -5.85
N VAL A 73 -55.00 6.41 -5.74
CA VAL A 73 -56.15 6.05 -4.88
C VAL A 73 -57.39 5.91 -5.74
N GLU A 74 -57.99 4.72 -5.71
CA GLU A 74 -59.16 4.38 -6.50
C GLU A 74 -60.45 4.78 -5.77
N GLY A 75 -61.23 5.68 -6.37
CA GLY A 75 -62.54 6.09 -5.83
C GLY A 75 -63.34 6.90 -6.85
N ALA A 76 -64.39 6.28 -7.41
CA ALA A 76 -65.38 6.90 -8.30
C ALA A 76 -64.85 7.56 -9.60
N GLY A 77 -63.88 6.92 -10.27
CA GLY A 77 -63.54 7.23 -11.66
C GLY A 77 -62.85 8.58 -11.89
N ARG A 78 -62.10 9.10 -10.90
CA ARG A 78 -61.28 10.32 -11.03
C ARG A 78 -59.87 10.07 -10.46
N PHE A 79 -58.84 10.56 -11.15
CA PHE A 79 -57.45 10.49 -10.71
C PHE A 79 -57.04 11.80 -10.01
N TYR A 80 -56.35 11.72 -8.87
CA TYR A 80 -55.78 12.87 -8.19
C TYR A 80 -54.27 12.66 -8.00
N LEU A 81 -53.47 13.70 -8.29
CA LEU A 81 -52.04 13.77 -7.95
C LEU A 81 -51.89 14.43 -6.58
N ILE A 82 -51.22 13.76 -5.64
CA ILE A 82 -50.95 14.28 -4.29
C ILE A 82 -49.45 14.54 -4.16
N ASP A 83 -49.07 15.79 -3.94
CA ASP A 83 -47.73 16.21 -3.50
C ASP A 83 -47.60 15.94 -1.99
N LYS A 84 -46.72 15.01 -1.60
CA LYS A 84 -46.40 14.74 -0.19
C LYS A 84 -45.10 15.43 0.22
N THR A 85 -45.06 16.75 0.17
CA THR A 85 -44.19 17.52 1.08
C THR A 85 -44.94 17.81 2.39
N LEU A 86 -45.18 16.75 3.18
CA LEU A 86 -45.77 16.85 4.53
C LEU A 86 -44.86 16.16 5.53
N LYS A 87 -44.17 16.96 6.36
CA LYS A 87 -43.55 16.50 7.61
C LYS A 87 -44.66 15.97 8.52
N LEU A 88 -44.63 14.69 8.85
CA LEU A 88 -45.38 14.15 9.97
C LEU A 88 -44.86 14.83 11.25
N ARG A 89 -45.73 15.55 11.95
CA ARG A 89 -45.50 16.13 13.27
C ARG A 89 -46.60 15.57 14.18
N ASP A 90 -46.18 14.83 15.20
CA ASP A 90 -46.92 14.28 16.34
C ASP A 90 -48.06 13.25 16.07
N PRO A 91 -48.11 12.11 16.81
CA PRO A 91 -49.15 11.10 16.66
C PRO A 91 -50.36 11.26 17.61
N ASP A 92 -50.68 12.48 18.07
CA ASP A 92 -51.85 12.72 18.93
C ASP A 92 -52.73 13.86 18.38
N THR A 93 -53.63 13.56 17.44
CA THR A 93 -54.92 14.28 17.35
C THR A 93 -55.96 13.54 16.51
N ASP A 94 -57.13 13.36 17.10
CA ASP A 94 -58.30 12.62 16.61
C ASP A 94 -58.84 13.05 15.24
N LEU A 95 -59.18 12.03 14.45
CA LEU A 95 -60.00 12.08 13.24
C LEU A 95 -61.48 12.23 13.60
N GLU A 96 -62.04 13.44 13.67
CA GLU A 96 -63.48 13.63 13.47
C GLU A 96 -63.82 15.02 12.92
N LYS A 97 -64.65 15.03 11.86
CA LYS A 97 -65.40 16.13 11.22
C LYS A 97 -64.75 16.83 10.02
N ALA A 98 -65.21 16.48 8.82
CA ALA A 98 -65.77 17.46 7.86
C ALA A 98 -66.51 16.75 6.70
N ARG A 99 -67.81 17.05 6.56
CA ARG A 99 -68.72 16.68 5.47
C ARG A 99 -68.82 17.86 4.47
N GLY A 100 -68.79 17.58 3.16
CA GLY A 100 -69.49 18.32 2.09
C GLY A 100 -68.90 19.66 1.57
N PRO A 101 -69.20 20.07 0.29
CA PRO A 101 -68.43 21.06 -0.52
C PRO A 101 -69.20 22.40 -0.75
N PRO A 102 -68.74 23.39 -1.58
CA PRO A 102 -67.44 23.64 -2.23
C PRO A 102 -66.86 25.08 -1.97
N ASP A 103 -65.71 25.34 -2.61
CA ASP A 103 -65.03 26.63 -2.87
C ASP A 103 -64.26 27.27 -1.71
N PHE A 104 -62.93 27.29 -1.79
CA PHE A 104 -62.09 28.49 -1.64
C PHE A 104 -60.64 28.23 -2.06
N GLU A 105 -60.14 29.12 -2.92
CA GLU A 105 -58.74 29.23 -3.34
C GLU A 105 -57.84 29.76 -2.20
N CYS A 106 -56.60 29.26 -2.10
CA CYS A 106 -55.48 30.13 -1.77
C CYS A 106 -54.13 29.53 -2.23
N SER A 107 -53.31 30.36 -2.89
CA SER A 107 -51.87 30.19 -3.18
C SER A 107 -51.40 29.39 -4.42
N GLY A 108 -51.98 29.69 -5.60
CA GLY A 108 -51.22 29.67 -6.87
C GLY A 108 -51.05 28.34 -7.62
N ARG A 109 -51.97 27.38 -7.48
CA ARG A 109 -51.86 26.05 -8.09
C ARG A 109 -52.89 25.84 -9.20
N ARG A 110 -52.45 25.38 -10.37
CA ARG A 110 -53.33 24.95 -11.47
C ARG A 110 -53.66 23.46 -11.31
N TYR A 111 -54.96 23.16 -11.21
CA TYR A 111 -55.48 21.80 -11.33
C TYR A 111 -55.85 21.56 -12.79
N TYR A 112 -55.41 20.44 -13.37
CA TYR A 112 -55.82 20.05 -14.72
C TYR A 112 -56.74 18.83 -14.61
N GLU A 113 -58.00 18.98 -14.99
CA GLU A 113 -58.92 17.87 -15.23
C GLU A 113 -58.61 17.30 -16.63
N VAL A 114 -58.17 16.04 -16.71
CA VAL A 114 -58.03 15.34 -17.99
C VAL A 114 -59.23 14.42 -18.15
N ARG A 115 -60.16 14.79 -19.04
CA ARG A 115 -61.21 13.88 -19.55
C ARG A 115 -60.80 13.40 -20.93
N GLY A 116 -60.70 12.08 -21.10
CA GLY A 116 -60.53 11.47 -22.43
C GLY A 116 -60.58 9.95 -22.35
N ASN A 117 -61.61 9.36 -22.95
CA ASN A 117 -61.68 7.94 -23.28
C ASN A 117 -60.72 7.67 -24.44
N ALA A 118 -59.70 6.85 -24.22
CA ALA A 118 -58.98 6.16 -25.28
C ALA A 118 -58.34 4.90 -24.71
N ASP A 119 -58.80 3.75 -25.19
CA ASP A 119 -58.20 2.44 -24.95
C ASP A 119 -56.71 2.45 -25.34
N VAL A 120 -55.83 1.99 -24.45
CA VAL A 120 -54.41 1.82 -24.72
C VAL A 120 -54.04 0.36 -24.48
N ASP A 121 -53.99 -0.41 -25.57
CA ASP A 121 -53.37 -1.74 -25.62
C ASP A 121 -51.85 -1.60 -25.43
N PHE A 122 -51.31 -2.20 -24.38
CA PHE A 122 -49.87 -2.35 -24.17
C PHE A 122 -49.34 -3.57 -24.94
N MET A 123 -48.79 -3.33 -26.14
CA MET A 123 -47.94 -4.30 -26.82
C MET A 123 -46.57 -4.40 -26.10
N LEU A 124 -46.29 -5.60 -25.58
CA LEU A 124 -45.09 -5.99 -24.85
C LEU A 124 -43.83 -5.95 -25.73
N GLY A 125 -42.77 -5.33 -25.22
CA GLY A 125 -41.41 -5.47 -25.74
C GLY A 125 -40.47 -4.43 -25.14
N SER A 126 -39.51 -4.87 -24.33
CA SER A 126 -38.47 -4.13 -23.58
C SER A 126 -38.89 -3.63 -22.19
N SER A 127 -38.16 -4.07 -21.15
CA SER A 127 -38.31 -3.56 -19.79
C SER A 127 -37.63 -2.17 -19.64
N PRO A 128 -38.09 -1.30 -18.73
CA PRO A 128 -37.47 0.02 -18.50
C PRO A 128 -35.97 -0.03 -18.16
N LEU A 129 -35.50 -1.16 -17.61
CA LEU A 129 -34.10 -1.40 -17.25
C LEU A 129 -33.19 -1.64 -18.48
N GLU A 130 -33.70 -2.25 -19.55
CA GLU A 130 -32.91 -2.45 -20.78
C GLU A 130 -32.64 -1.14 -21.53
N LEU A 131 -33.56 -0.18 -21.44
CA LEU A 131 -33.37 1.15 -22.02
C LEU A 131 -32.25 1.93 -21.29
N LEU A 132 -32.15 1.76 -19.97
CA LEU A 132 -31.11 2.39 -19.14
C LEU A 132 -29.72 1.78 -19.37
N PHE A 133 -29.63 0.47 -19.60
CA PHE A 133 -28.35 -0.16 -19.95
C PHE A 133 -27.88 0.19 -21.36
N SER A 134 -28.79 0.33 -22.33
CA SER A 134 -28.46 0.80 -23.68
C SER A 134 -27.90 2.22 -23.70
N LEU A 135 -28.33 3.11 -22.79
CA LEU A 135 -27.88 4.51 -22.73
C LEU A 135 -26.51 4.68 -22.02
N ARG A 136 -26.06 3.70 -21.24
CA ARG A 136 -24.78 3.77 -20.51
C ARG A 136 -23.56 3.55 -21.41
N ASN A 137 -23.70 2.81 -22.50
CA ASN A 137 -22.60 2.48 -23.40
C ASN A 137 -22.32 3.54 -24.49
N ASP A 138 -23.08 4.64 -24.52
CA ASP A 138 -23.00 5.69 -25.56
C ASP A 138 -22.94 7.12 -24.99
N TRP A 139 -22.39 7.28 -23.78
CA TRP A 139 -22.34 8.58 -23.09
C TRP A 139 -21.48 9.65 -23.79
N ASP A 140 -20.56 9.25 -24.68
CA ASP A 140 -19.72 10.18 -25.44
C ASP A 140 -20.31 10.59 -26.82
N SER A 141 -21.43 10.00 -27.26
CA SER A 141 -21.99 10.21 -28.61
C SER A 141 -23.36 10.89 -28.65
N LEU A 142 -24.00 11.14 -27.50
CA LEU A 142 -25.33 11.75 -27.40
C LEU A 142 -25.27 13.29 -27.32
N THR A 143 -25.13 13.96 -28.47
CA THR A 143 -25.57 15.37 -28.57
C THR A 143 -27.05 15.42 -28.93
N ALA A 144 -27.79 16.35 -28.33
CA ALA A 144 -29.26 16.52 -28.37
C ALA A 144 -29.91 16.63 -29.78
N LYS A 145 -29.18 16.45 -30.88
CA LYS A 145 -29.67 16.54 -32.26
C LYS A 145 -30.24 15.24 -32.83
N ASN A 146 -30.03 14.07 -32.22
CA ASN A 146 -30.43 12.78 -32.83
C ASN A 146 -31.73 12.14 -32.31
N LEU A 147 -32.49 12.80 -31.44
CA LEU A 147 -33.78 12.27 -30.92
C LEU A 147 -35.02 12.66 -31.75
N PHE A 148 -34.85 13.43 -32.84
CA PHE A 148 -35.97 14.08 -33.54
C PHE A 148 -36.56 13.35 -34.76
N THR A 149 -36.17 12.11 -35.07
CA THR A 149 -36.56 11.50 -36.37
C THR A 149 -37.13 10.07 -36.32
N ARG A 150 -37.56 9.54 -35.17
CA ARG A 150 -38.29 8.25 -35.14
C ARG A 150 -39.82 8.43 -35.17
N PRO A 151 -40.54 7.93 -36.19
CA PRO A 151 -42.00 7.99 -36.22
C PRO A 151 -42.58 6.95 -35.26
N GLY A 152 -43.44 7.38 -34.32
CA GLY A 152 -44.16 6.50 -33.39
C GLY A 152 -44.17 6.91 -31.91
N ILE A 153 -43.50 8.00 -31.53
CA ILE A 153 -43.54 8.49 -30.14
C ILE A 153 -44.59 9.59 -30.02
N SER A 154 -45.68 9.32 -29.29
CA SER A 154 -46.70 10.33 -29.00
C SER A 154 -46.10 11.49 -28.17
N LYS A 155 -46.56 12.72 -28.42
CA LYS A 155 -46.05 13.95 -27.78
C LYS A 155 -45.99 13.88 -26.24
N GLY A 156 -46.85 13.07 -25.60
CA GLY A 156 -46.87 12.87 -24.15
C GLY A 156 -45.68 12.06 -23.61
N ARG A 157 -45.19 11.05 -24.35
CA ARG A 157 -44.00 10.28 -23.96
C ARG A 157 -42.74 11.15 -24.02
N LEU A 158 -42.65 12.05 -25.00
CA LEU A 158 -41.52 12.96 -25.17
C LEU A 158 -41.38 13.91 -23.98
N GLN A 159 -42.49 14.50 -23.50
CA GLN A 159 -42.44 15.44 -22.37
C GLN A 159 -42.05 14.77 -21.03
N ALA A 160 -42.44 13.52 -20.81
CA ALA A 160 -42.03 12.76 -19.64
C ALA A 160 -40.53 12.39 -19.69
N THR A 161 -40.00 11.99 -20.85
CA THR A 161 -38.57 11.70 -21.00
C THR A 161 -37.72 12.97 -20.88
N THR A 162 -38.17 14.10 -21.45
CA THR A 162 -37.45 15.38 -21.32
C THR A 162 -37.45 15.90 -19.88
N ARG A 163 -38.53 15.70 -19.11
CA ARG A 163 -38.55 16.07 -17.68
C ARG A 163 -37.67 15.18 -16.81
N ILE A 164 -37.64 13.87 -17.07
CA ILE A 164 -36.74 12.95 -16.36
C ILE A 164 -35.28 13.26 -16.68
N LEU A 165 -34.94 13.49 -17.97
CA LEU A 165 -33.60 13.91 -18.37
C LEU A 165 -33.20 15.26 -17.76
N ALA A 166 -34.11 16.25 -17.73
CA ALA A 166 -33.85 17.53 -17.08
C ALA A 166 -33.71 17.41 -15.56
N CYS A 167 -34.42 16.47 -14.91
CA CYS A 167 -34.28 16.20 -13.49
C CYS A 167 -32.96 15.48 -13.18
N VAL A 168 -32.54 14.54 -14.03
CA VAL A 168 -31.24 13.85 -13.92
C VAL A 168 -30.08 14.81 -14.23
N GLU A 169 -30.21 15.69 -15.23
CA GLU A 169 -29.23 16.74 -15.51
C GLU A 169 -29.14 17.72 -14.35
N ALA A 170 -30.28 18.23 -13.84
CA ALA A 170 -30.31 19.14 -12.70
C ALA A 170 -29.78 18.50 -11.40
N GLN A 171 -30.07 17.22 -11.16
CA GLN A 171 -29.52 16.47 -10.03
C GLN A 171 -28.04 16.13 -10.22
N SER A 172 -27.57 15.92 -11.45
CA SER A 172 -26.15 15.71 -11.75
C SER A 172 -25.33 17.00 -11.65
N GLU A 173 -25.90 18.15 -11.98
CA GLU A 173 -25.30 19.47 -11.73
C GLU A 173 -25.26 19.80 -10.22
N GLN A 174 -26.25 19.33 -9.44
CA GLN A 174 -26.25 19.44 -7.97
C GLN A 174 -25.35 18.40 -7.28
N TRP A 175 -25.14 17.24 -7.88
CA TRP A 175 -24.21 16.22 -7.42
C TRP A 175 -22.80 16.51 -7.94
N LYS A 176 -22.21 17.61 -7.47
CA LYS A 176 -20.74 17.67 -7.41
C LYS A 176 -20.34 16.78 -6.24
N PRO A 177 -19.53 15.71 -6.42
CA PRO A 177 -19.00 14.98 -5.28
C PRO A 177 -18.38 16.02 -4.36
N ARG A 178 -18.92 16.14 -3.14
CA ARG A 178 -18.34 17.03 -2.12
C ARG A 178 -16.90 16.58 -1.97
N LYS A 179 -15.96 17.29 -2.60
CA LYS A 179 -14.55 17.20 -2.29
C LYS A 179 -14.47 17.66 -0.84
N MET A 180 -14.54 16.70 0.08
CA MET A 180 -14.21 16.97 1.47
C MET A 180 -12.84 17.64 1.47
N PRO A 181 -12.66 18.74 2.22
CA PRO A 181 -11.34 19.35 2.33
C PRO A 181 -10.36 18.27 2.75
N ALA A 182 -9.22 18.20 2.07
CA ALA A 182 -8.19 17.24 2.43
C ALA A 182 -7.86 17.44 3.91
N LYS A 183 -7.99 16.39 4.73
CA LYS A 183 -7.61 16.46 6.13
C LYS A 183 -6.14 16.88 6.19
N GLN A 184 -5.86 17.92 6.95
CA GLN A 184 -4.49 18.40 7.13
C GLN A 184 -3.71 17.34 7.92
N LYS A 185 -2.80 16.66 7.24
CA LYS A 185 -1.89 15.69 7.87
C LYS A 185 -0.84 16.46 8.67
N GLN A 186 -0.57 16.03 9.89
CA GLN A 186 0.56 16.59 10.64
C GLN A 186 1.90 16.08 10.10
N PRO A 187 2.99 16.87 10.21
CA PRO A 187 4.34 16.42 9.87
C PRO A 187 4.76 15.21 10.71
N VAL A 188 5.54 14.31 10.11
CA VAL A 188 6.09 13.13 10.78
C VAL A 188 7.58 13.06 10.55
N TYR A 189 8.32 12.77 11.61
CA TYR A 189 9.77 12.78 11.62
C TYR A 189 10.35 11.42 11.99
N VAL A 190 11.44 11.02 11.35
CA VAL A 190 12.32 9.96 11.85
C VAL A 190 13.26 10.59 12.86
N LEU A 191 13.13 10.19 14.12
CA LEU A 191 13.91 10.74 15.24
C LEU A 191 15.13 9.88 15.56
N GLY A 192 15.06 8.57 15.37
CA GLY A 192 16.21 7.69 15.56
C GLY A 192 16.16 6.44 14.69
N VAL A 193 17.33 5.92 14.34
CA VAL A 193 17.51 4.76 13.48
C VAL A 193 18.59 3.84 14.03
N GLY A 194 18.44 2.54 13.79
CA GLY A 194 19.42 1.54 14.23
C GLY A 194 19.35 0.30 13.37
N MET A 195 20.50 -0.34 13.13
CA MET A 195 20.55 -1.63 12.43
C MET A 195 21.67 -2.52 12.96
N THR A 196 21.51 -3.82 12.73
CA THR A 196 22.56 -4.81 12.89
C THR A 196 23.44 -4.85 11.65
N LYS A 197 24.64 -5.42 11.76
CA LYS A 197 25.33 -5.89 10.56
C LYS A 197 24.49 -6.96 9.89
N PHE A 198 24.36 -6.91 8.57
CA PHE A 198 23.71 -7.97 7.81
C PHE A 198 24.71 -9.09 7.59
N VAL A 199 24.31 -10.31 7.92
CA VAL A 199 25.22 -11.45 7.99
C VAL A 199 24.66 -12.65 7.26
N LYS A 200 25.56 -13.48 6.74
CA LYS A 200 25.16 -14.70 6.05
C LYS A 200 24.40 -15.63 7.00
N PRO A 201 23.26 -16.22 6.58
CA PRO A 201 22.51 -17.13 7.41
C PRO A 201 23.34 -18.34 7.79
N ARG A 202 23.73 -18.41 9.07
CA ARG A 202 24.56 -19.50 9.62
C ARG A 202 23.86 -20.23 10.77
N GLY A 203 22.63 -19.84 11.11
CA GLY A 203 21.87 -20.40 12.23
C GLY A 203 22.47 -20.08 13.60
N LYS A 204 23.30 -19.03 13.70
CA LYS A 204 24.02 -18.66 14.92
C LYS A 204 23.35 -17.55 15.74
N ILE A 205 22.49 -16.77 15.10
CA ILE A 205 21.84 -15.59 15.67
C ILE A 205 20.34 -15.78 15.44
N ASP A 206 19.53 -15.52 16.48
CA ASP A 206 18.08 -15.60 16.35
C ASP A 206 17.41 -14.24 16.08
N TYR A 207 16.18 -14.27 15.58
CA TYR A 207 15.42 -13.06 15.24
C TYR A 207 15.17 -12.16 16.45
N THR A 208 15.09 -12.75 17.65
CA THR A 208 14.93 -12.02 18.92
C THR A 208 16.13 -11.12 19.21
N GLU A 209 17.33 -11.57 18.90
CA GLU A 209 18.58 -10.81 19.06
C GLU A 209 18.71 -9.72 18.00
N LEU A 210 18.30 -10.02 16.75
CA LEU A 210 18.37 -9.08 15.63
C LEU A 210 17.43 -7.89 15.83
N GLY A 211 16.16 -8.18 16.14
CA GLY A 211 15.17 -7.14 16.41
C GLY A 211 15.50 -6.33 17.67
N PHE A 212 15.99 -7.00 18.73
CA PHE A 212 16.39 -6.33 19.96
C PHE A 212 17.57 -5.36 19.75
N GLU A 213 18.64 -5.80 19.07
CA GLU A 213 19.80 -4.94 18.84
C GLU A 213 19.41 -3.70 18.04
N ALA A 214 18.63 -3.88 16.96
CA ALA A 214 18.19 -2.77 16.12
C ALA A 214 17.33 -1.76 16.89
N GLY A 215 16.35 -2.25 17.67
CA GLY A 215 15.46 -1.40 18.47
C GLY A 215 16.20 -0.63 19.57
N VAL A 216 17.14 -1.27 20.28
CA VAL A 216 17.97 -0.57 21.27
C VAL A 216 18.78 0.54 20.60
N LYS A 217 19.44 0.26 19.47
CA LYS A 217 20.21 1.27 18.73
C LYS A 217 19.36 2.44 18.26
N ALA A 218 18.14 2.18 17.76
CA ALA A 218 17.24 3.22 17.31
C ALA A 218 16.74 4.12 18.46
N MET A 219 16.44 3.54 19.63
CA MET A 219 16.02 4.33 20.81
C MET A 219 17.19 5.12 21.42
N LEU A 220 18.40 4.55 21.42
CA LEU A 220 19.63 5.26 21.82
C LEU A 220 19.91 6.44 20.89
N ASP A 221 19.71 6.27 19.58
CA ASP A 221 19.84 7.35 18.61
C ASP A 221 18.73 8.42 18.78
N ALA A 222 17.50 8.00 19.08
CA ALA A 222 16.37 8.90 19.32
C ALA A 222 16.42 9.64 20.66
N HIS A 223 17.30 9.23 21.59
CA HIS A 223 17.39 9.75 22.96
C HIS A 223 16.11 9.53 23.79
N ILE A 224 15.43 8.40 23.55
CA ILE A 224 14.21 8.02 24.28
C ILE A 224 14.40 6.67 24.97
N ASN A 225 13.44 6.31 25.82
CA ASN A 225 13.31 4.94 26.30
C ASN A 225 11.94 4.37 25.89
N TYR A 226 11.73 3.08 26.13
CA TYR A 226 10.53 2.39 25.69
C TYR A 226 9.23 2.88 26.35
N ASP A 227 9.30 3.59 27.49
CA ASP A 227 8.12 4.21 28.11
C ASP A 227 7.61 5.43 27.32
N ASP A 228 8.41 5.98 26.40
CA ASP A 228 7.98 7.04 25.47
C ASP A 228 7.25 6.46 24.24
N VAL A 229 7.28 5.14 24.01
CA VAL A 229 6.69 4.50 22.81
C VAL A 229 5.22 4.18 23.06
N GLU A 230 4.35 4.62 22.16
CA GLU A 230 2.89 4.44 22.26
C GLU A 230 2.36 3.31 21.37
N GLN A 231 3.12 2.93 20.34
CA GLN A 231 2.78 1.82 19.44
C GLN A 231 4.04 1.16 18.88
N GLY A 232 3.99 -0.16 18.74
CA GLY A 232 5.01 -0.98 18.09
C GLY A 232 4.55 -1.53 16.75
N ILE A 233 5.44 -1.56 15.76
CA ILE A 233 5.20 -2.24 14.48
C ILE A 233 6.36 -3.18 14.18
N ALA A 234 6.10 -4.48 14.21
CA ALA A 234 7.04 -5.54 13.89
C ALA A 234 6.91 -5.99 12.43
N CYS A 235 8.02 -5.97 11.70
CA CYS A 235 8.07 -6.24 10.26
C CYS A 235 8.92 -7.49 10.00
N TYR A 236 8.29 -8.60 9.61
CA TYR A 236 8.99 -9.85 9.27
C TYR A 236 8.15 -10.71 8.31
N CYS A 237 8.81 -11.50 7.46
CA CYS A 237 8.13 -12.44 6.56
C CYS A 237 8.14 -13.87 7.09
N TYR A 238 9.25 -14.33 7.67
CA TYR A 238 9.41 -15.69 8.14
C TYR A 238 9.41 -15.75 9.66
N GLY A 239 8.36 -16.32 10.20
CA GLY A 239 8.14 -16.51 11.63
C GLY A 239 6.67 -16.78 11.88
N ASP A 240 6.38 -17.46 12.98
CA ASP A 240 5.00 -17.65 13.39
C ASP A 240 4.35 -16.30 13.74
N SER A 241 3.02 -16.29 13.83
CA SER A 241 2.30 -15.13 14.32
C SER A 241 2.86 -14.71 15.69
N THR A 242 2.98 -13.41 15.91
CA THR A 242 3.44 -12.78 17.16
C THR A 242 4.95 -12.84 17.47
N CYS A 243 5.81 -13.17 16.50
CA CYS A 243 7.26 -12.96 16.65
C CYS A 243 7.61 -11.51 17.01
N GLY A 244 6.81 -10.53 16.56
CA GLY A 244 6.94 -9.13 16.96
C GLY A 244 6.79 -8.92 18.46
N GLN A 245 5.73 -9.43 19.08
CA GLN A 245 5.55 -9.33 20.53
C GLN A 245 6.74 -9.95 21.27
N ARG A 246 7.25 -11.10 20.80
CA ARG A 246 8.45 -11.70 21.39
C ARG A 246 9.66 -10.78 21.35
N VAL A 247 9.85 -9.99 20.28
CA VAL A 247 10.90 -8.97 20.17
C VAL A 247 10.63 -7.80 21.11
N PHE A 248 9.45 -7.20 21.03
CA PHE A 248 9.09 -5.96 21.73
C PHE A 248 9.02 -6.13 23.26
N TYR A 249 8.58 -7.29 23.76
CA TYR A 249 8.55 -7.57 25.21
C TYR A 249 9.94 -7.54 25.87
N GLN A 250 11.02 -7.61 25.08
CA GLN A 250 12.39 -7.44 25.58
C GLN A 250 12.69 -5.98 25.94
N PHE A 251 12.03 -5.01 25.30
CA PHE A 251 12.14 -3.58 25.63
C PHE A 251 11.26 -3.22 26.84
N GLY A 252 10.07 -3.81 26.91
CA GLY A 252 9.12 -3.65 28.01
C GLY A 252 7.75 -4.22 27.69
N MET A 253 6.97 -4.52 28.73
CA MET A 253 5.60 -5.04 28.64
C MET A 253 4.61 -3.95 29.06
N THR A 254 4.61 -2.84 28.32
CA THR A 254 3.86 -1.59 28.61
C THR A 254 2.39 -1.63 28.17
N GLN A 255 1.91 -2.75 27.63
CA GLN A 255 0.55 -2.94 27.10
C GLN A 255 0.19 -2.08 25.86
N ILE A 256 1.18 -1.48 25.21
CA ILE A 256 0.97 -0.78 23.94
C ILE A 256 0.55 -1.73 22.81
N PRO A 257 -0.20 -1.25 21.81
CA PRO A 257 -0.48 -2.03 20.61
C PRO A 257 0.81 -2.40 19.87
N ILE A 258 0.96 -3.69 19.55
CA ILE A 258 2.06 -4.21 18.72
C ILE A 258 1.45 -4.91 17.50
N LEU A 259 1.69 -4.37 16.31
CA LEU A 259 1.19 -4.91 15.05
C LEU A 259 2.30 -5.72 14.36
N ASN A 260 1.95 -6.88 13.81
CA ASN A 260 2.86 -7.70 13.00
C ASN A 260 2.45 -7.55 11.55
N VAL A 261 3.38 -7.12 10.69
CA VAL A 261 3.09 -6.80 9.29
C VAL A 261 4.07 -7.52 8.35
N ASN A 262 3.58 -7.90 7.18
CA ASN A 262 4.38 -8.43 6.09
C ASN A 262 3.82 -7.97 4.74
N ASN A 263 4.72 -7.77 3.78
CA ASN A 263 4.44 -7.42 2.40
C ASN A 263 5.63 -7.86 1.51
N ASN A 264 6.08 -9.11 1.69
CA ASN A 264 7.30 -9.64 1.09
C ASN A 264 8.51 -8.71 1.31
N CYS A 265 9.29 -8.44 0.27
CA CYS A 265 10.53 -7.66 0.36
C CYS A 265 10.33 -6.18 0.77
N SER A 266 9.09 -5.65 0.73
CA SER A 266 8.75 -4.29 1.17
C SER A 266 8.20 -4.21 2.61
N THR A 267 8.31 -5.29 3.37
CA THR A 267 7.79 -5.42 4.74
C THR A 267 8.27 -4.31 5.69
N GLY A 268 9.58 -4.01 5.72
CA GLY A 268 10.10 -2.94 6.57
C GLY A 268 9.54 -1.55 6.23
N SER A 269 9.40 -1.24 4.95
CA SER A 269 8.82 0.04 4.51
C SER A 269 7.30 0.08 4.65
N THR A 270 6.62 -1.07 4.63
CA THR A 270 5.20 -1.17 4.96
C THR A 270 4.96 -0.76 6.41
N GLY A 271 5.80 -1.22 7.34
CA GLY A 271 5.75 -0.78 8.73
C GLY A 271 6.05 0.72 8.88
N LEU A 272 7.03 1.24 8.15
CA LEU A 272 7.32 2.67 8.11
C LEU A 272 6.12 3.50 7.61
N ALA A 273 5.45 3.06 6.54
CA ALA A 273 4.28 3.73 6.00
C ALA A 273 3.08 3.69 6.95
N MET A 274 2.90 2.57 7.65
CA MET A 274 1.88 2.42 8.68
C MET A 274 2.12 3.36 9.87
N ALA A 275 3.36 3.43 10.36
CA ALA A 275 3.74 4.36 11.44
C ALA A 275 3.52 5.82 11.03
N ARG A 276 3.99 6.20 9.83
CA ARG A 276 3.79 7.55 9.31
C ARG A 276 2.31 7.90 9.21
N ASN A 277 1.48 6.99 8.70
CA ASN A 277 0.05 7.24 8.57
C ASN A 277 -0.65 7.33 9.93
N ALA A 278 -0.28 6.50 10.91
CA ALA A 278 -0.83 6.58 12.26
C ALA A 278 -0.51 7.93 12.91
N ILE A 279 0.75 8.36 12.90
CA ILE A 279 1.16 9.66 13.46
C ILE A 279 0.51 10.81 12.68
N ALA A 280 0.56 10.80 11.35
CA ALA A 280 0.02 11.89 10.52
C ALA A 280 -1.48 12.17 10.74
N HIS A 281 -2.23 11.20 11.28
CA HIS A 281 -3.66 11.31 11.61
C HIS A 281 -3.95 11.35 13.12
N GLY A 282 -2.92 11.51 13.96
CA GLY A 282 -3.07 11.69 15.42
C GLY A 282 -3.35 10.39 16.19
N GLY A 283 -2.97 9.23 15.64
CA GLY A 283 -3.15 7.94 16.30
C GLY A 283 -2.10 7.62 17.37
N ALA A 284 -0.92 8.25 17.30
CA ALA A 284 0.16 8.19 18.27
C ALA A 284 1.17 9.34 18.01
N ASP A 285 1.95 9.70 19.02
CA ASP A 285 3.02 10.70 18.96
C ASP A 285 4.42 10.09 18.85
N CYS A 286 4.59 8.82 19.24
CA CYS A 286 5.86 8.10 19.18
C CYS A 286 5.64 6.62 18.85
N ILE A 287 6.16 6.17 17.71
CA ILE A 287 6.03 4.78 17.22
C ILE A 287 7.42 4.19 16.98
N LEU A 288 7.65 2.99 17.51
CA LEU A 288 8.84 2.18 17.22
C LEU A 288 8.51 1.14 16.15
N VAL A 289 9.20 1.21 15.01
CA VAL A 289 9.12 0.21 13.94
C VAL A 289 10.38 -0.65 13.99
N VAL A 290 10.23 -1.97 14.11
CA VAL A 290 11.33 -2.93 14.14
C VAL A 290 11.13 -3.97 13.06
N GLY A 291 12.07 -4.05 12.13
CA GLY A 291 12.12 -5.06 11.09
C GLY A 291 13.27 -6.04 11.34
N PHE A 292 13.00 -7.32 11.15
CA PHE A 292 13.99 -8.36 11.33
C PHE A 292 13.70 -9.54 10.41
N GLU A 293 14.75 -10.26 10.03
CA GLU A 293 14.60 -11.51 9.31
C GLU A 293 15.70 -12.49 9.74
N LYS A 294 15.31 -13.73 10.00
CA LYS A 294 16.21 -14.88 10.11
C LYS A 294 15.92 -15.81 8.94
N MET A 295 16.81 -15.80 7.97
CA MET A 295 16.65 -16.50 6.71
C MET A 295 17.35 -17.86 6.72
N MET A 296 17.15 -18.60 5.63
CA MET A 296 17.89 -19.82 5.35
C MET A 296 19.00 -19.60 4.33
N ARG A 297 19.95 -20.53 4.29
CA ARG A 297 20.98 -20.55 3.25
C ARG A 297 20.35 -20.93 1.91
N GLY A 298 20.76 -20.22 0.86
CA GLY A 298 20.28 -20.48 -0.50
C GLY A 298 19.09 -19.60 -0.85
N SER A 299 18.41 -19.94 -1.94
CA SER A 299 17.25 -19.19 -2.45
C SER A 299 16.07 -19.23 -1.48
N LEU A 300 15.19 -18.25 -1.59
CA LEU A 300 13.90 -18.23 -0.88
C LEU A 300 13.10 -19.50 -1.17
N GLN A 301 12.42 -20.01 -0.15
CA GLN A 301 11.56 -21.19 -0.24
C GLN A 301 10.12 -20.83 0.12
N SER A 302 9.18 -21.60 -0.45
CA SER A 302 7.79 -21.64 0.01
C SER A 302 7.62 -22.78 1.00
N PHE A 303 6.86 -22.52 2.07
CA PHE A 303 6.56 -23.51 3.11
C PHE A 303 5.08 -23.93 3.12
N PHE A 304 4.20 -23.13 2.53
CA PHE A 304 2.77 -23.40 2.46
C PHE A 304 2.43 -24.02 1.11
N ASN A 305 2.49 -25.35 1.05
CA ASN A 305 2.26 -26.13 -0.18
C ASN A 305 0.82 -26.66 -0.30
N ASP A 306 -0.08 -26.23 0.58
CA ASP A 306 -1.46 -26.69 0.72
C ASP A 306 -2.51 -25.66 0.26
N ARG A 307 -2.06 -24.54 -0.33
CA ARG A 307 -2.90 -23.40 -0.76
C ARG A 307 -2.27 -22.66 -1.93
N GLU A 308 -3.03 -21.75 -2.53
CA GLU A 308 -2.56 -20.92 -3.64
C GLU A 308 -1.33 -20.09 -3.26
N ASN A 309 -0.33 -20.08 -4.13
CA ASN A 309 0.84 -19.23 -3.95
C ASN A 309 0.46 -17.78 -4.32
N PRO A 310 0.77 -16.76 -3.50
CA PRO A 310 0.47 -15.37 -3.83
C PRO A 310 1.07 -14.89 -5.15
N LEU A 311 2.14 -15.54 -5.64
CA LEU A 311 2.77 -15.27 -6.93
C LEU A 311 2.33 -16.23 -8.03
N GLY A 312 1.37 -17.13 -7.80
CA GLY A 312 0.98 -18.20 -8.71
C GLY A 312 0.55 -17.69 -10.08
N THR A 313 -0.37 -16.72 -10.13
CA THR A 313 -0.85 -16.09 -11.37
C THR A 313 0.26 -15.37 -12.13
N SER A 314 1.09 -14.58 -11.44
CA SER A 314 2.26 -13.91 -12.02
C SER A 314 3.29 -14.91 -12.54
N THR A 315 3.47 -16.04 -11.86
CA THR A 315 4.40 -17.11 -12.26
C THR A 315 3.92 -17.80 -13.52
N THR A 316 2.61 -18.08 -13.62
CA THR A 316 1.99 -18.61 -14.83
C THR A 316 2.19 -17.66 -16.00
N LEU A 317 1.94 -16.35 -15.81
CA LEU A 317 2.13 -15.38 -16.89
C LEU A 317 3.61 -15.25 -17.31
N MET A 318 4.54 -15.25 -16.35
CA MET A 318 5.98 -15.28 -16.65
C MET A 318 6.34 -16.52 -17.49
N ALA A 319 5.83 -17.70 -17.11
CA ALA A 319 6.09 -18.94 -17.84
C ALA A 319 5.50 -18.93 -19.26
N GLU A 320 4.28 -18.39 -19.44
CA GLU A 320 3.66 -18.24 -20.76
C GLU A 320 4.43 -17.29 -21.69
N THR A 321 5.00 -16.21 -21.14
CA THR A 321 5.61 -15.14 -21.93
C THR A 321 7.11 -15.35 -22.16
N ARG A 322 7.81 -15.98 -21.23
CA ARG A 322 9.29 -16.11 -21.25
C ARG A 322 9.80 -17.52 -20.99
N GLY A 323 8.90 -18.49 -20.81
CA GLY A 323 9.24 -19.87 -20.45
C GLY A 323 9.63 -20.01 -18.97
N PHE A 324 9.94 -21.25 -18.58
CA PHE A 324 10.43 -21.56 -17.24
C PHE A 324 11.79 -22.27 -17.34
N ALA A 325 12.76 -21.80 -16.57
CA ALA A 325 14.12 -22.33 -16.54
C ALA A 325 14.43 -23.02 -15.20
N ASN A 326 15.49 -23.83 -15.16
CA ASN A 326 16.02 -24.39 -13.91
C ASN A 326 16.86 -23.34 -13.15
N ALA A 327 16.21 -22.27 -12.72
CA ALA A 327 16.78 -21.15 -11.98
C ALA A 327 15.82 -20.70 -10.86
N PRO A 328 16.30 -20.03 -9.80
CA PRO A 328 15.42 -19.49 -8.76
C PRO A 328 14.33 -18.57 -9.34
N GLY A 329 13.08 -18.73 -8.91
CA GLY A 329 11.94 -18.01 -9.49
C GLY A 329 12.10 -16.49 -9.50
N ALA A 330 12.60 -15.90 -8.42
CA ALA A 330 12.87 -14.46 -8.37
C ALA A 330 13.87 -14.03 -9.46
N ALA A 331 14.98 -14.77 -9.65
CA ALA A 331 15.94 -14.45 -10.70
C ALA A 331 15.33 -14.55 -12.11
N GLN A 332 14.35 -15.44 -12.31
CA GLN A 332 13.61 -15.52 -13.56
C GLN A 332 12.74 -14.28 -13.79
N PHE A 333 11.96 -13.82 -12.80
CA PHE A 333 11.16 -12.60 -12.93
C PHE A 333 12.01 -11.39 -13.33
N PHE A 334 13.04 -11.09 -12.53
CA PHE A 334 13.85 -9.88 -12.75
C PHE A 334 14.79 -10.01 -13.95
N GLY A 335 15.37 -11.19 -14.22
CA GLY A 335 16.20 -11.37 -15.41
C GLY A 335 15.39 -11.31 -16.70
N ASN A 336 14.16 -11.84 -16.72
CA ASN A 336 13.26 -11.70 -17.85
C ASN A 336 12.86 -10.24 -18.13
N ALA A 337 12.67 -9.43 -17.09
CA ALA A 337 12.46 -7.99 -17.22
C ALA A 337 13.72 -7.29 -17.79
N GLY A 338 14.91 -7.69 -17.33
CA GLY A 338 16.18 -7.21 -17.90
C GLY A 338 16.32 -7.53 -19.39
N ARG A 339 15.99 -8.77 -19.79
CA ARG A 339 15.96 -9.19 -21.21
C ARG A 339 14.98 -8.36 -22.03
N GLU A 340 13.78 -8.07 -21.49
CA GLU A 340 12.80 -7.23 -22.18
C GLU A 340 13.30 -5.79 -22.32
N TYR A 341 14.00 -5.26 -21.30
CA TYR A 341 14.62 -3.94 -21.35
C TYR A 341 15.70 -3.87 -22.44
N MET A 342 16.51 -4.94 -22.60
CA MET A 342 17.47 -5.07 -23.70
C MET A 342 16.77 -5.06 -25.06
N GLU A 343 15.72 -5.87 -25.22
CA GLU A 343 14.92 -5.98 -26.45
C GLU A 343 14.29 -4.64 -26.86
N LYS A 344 13.75 -3.89 -25.88
CA LYS A 344 13.05 -2.62 -26.13
C LYS A 344 13.97 -1.42 -26.31
N TYR A 345 15.04 -1.34 -25.51
CA TYR A 345 15.79 -0.09 -25.34
C TYR A 345 17.29 -0.19 -25.67
N GLY A 346 17.80 -1.38 -26.01
CA GLY A 346 19.20 -1.55 -26.44
C GLY A 346 20.21 -1.54 -25.29
N ALA A 347 19.76 -1.81 -24.06
CA ALA A 347 20.66 -2.15 -22.97
C ALA A 347 21.47 -3.42 -23.31
N LYS A 348 22.66 -3.54 -22.73
CA LYS A 348 23.57 -4.68 -22.91
C LYS A 348 23.84 -5.37 -21.57
N PRO A 349 24.25 -6.64 -21.55
CA PRO A 349 24.61 -7.34 -20.32
C PRO A 349 25.63 -6.57 -19.45
N GLU A 350 26.54 -5.83 -20.06
CA GLU A 350 27.53 -5.00 -19.38
C GLU A 350 26.89 -3.88 -18.55
N ASP A 351 25.75 -3.33 -18.94
CA ASP A 351 25.07 -2.27 -18.20
C ASP A 351 24.54 -2.81 -16.85
N PHE A 352 24.00 -4.04 -16.86
CA PHE A 352 23.55 -4.71 -15.64
C PHE A 352 24.73 -5.12 -14.75
N ALA A 353 25.82 -5.60 -15.35
CA ALA A 353 27.03 -5.94 -14.61
C ALA A 353 27.71 -4.70 -13.99
N GLU A 354 27.65 -3.55 -14.67
CA GLU A 354 28.19 -2.29 -14.18
C GLU A 354 27.43 -1.77 -12.96
N ILE A 355 26.10 -1.91 -12.94
CA ILE A 355 25.29 -1.65 -11.73
C ILE A 355 25.81 -2.46 -10.54
N ALA A 356 26.04 -3.76 -10.72
CA ALA A 356 26.55 -4.60 -9.64
C ALA A 356 27.97 -4.20 -9.22
N ARG A 357 28.85 -3.86 -10.18
CA ARG A 357 30.19 -3.35 -9.91
C ARG A 357 30.15 -2.10 -9.02
N ILE A 358 29.27 -1.16 -9.33
CA ILE A 358 29.07 0.09 -8.58
C ILE A 358 28.57 -0.21 -7.17
N ASN A 359 27.55 -1.08 -7.01
CA ASN A 359 27.04 -1.47 -5.69
C ASN A 359 28.13 -2.14 -4.82
N HIS A 360 28.93 -3.07 -5.37
CA HIS A 360 30.04 -3.68 -4.64
C HIS A 360 31.13 -2.66 -4.27
N GLU A 361 31.45 -1.71 -5.14
CA GLU A 361 32.38 -0.62 -4.84
C GLU A 361 31.85 0.29 -3.71
N HIS A 362 30.56 0.62 -3.73
CA HIS A 362 29.91 1.36 -2.65
C HIS A 362 29.98 0.62 -1.31
N SER A 363 29.79 -0.70 -1.34
CA SER A 363 29.74 -1.56 -0.16
C SER A 363 31.03 -1.58 0.67
N ALA A 364 32.18 -1.34 0.04
CA ALA A 364 33.48 -1.30 0.71
C ALA A 364 33.56 -0.21 1.79
N ARG A 365 32.71 0.83 1.69
CA ARG A 365 32.61 1.93 2.67
C ARG A 365 31.51 1.72 3.71
N ASN A 366 30.76 0.60 3.64
CA ASN A 366 29.65 0.33 4.55
C ASN A 366 29.99 -0.81 5.54
N PRO A 367 30.19 -0.53 6.84
CA PRO A 367 30.52 -1.54 7.84
C PRO A 367 29.40 -2.56 8.09
N TYR A 368 28.14 -2.22 7.74
CA TYR A 368 26.96 -3.07 7.91
C TYR A 368 26.76 -4.07 6.78
N SER A 369 27.49 -3.91 5.68
CA SER A 369 27.36 -4.75 4.49
C SER A 369 27.87 -6.17 4.75
N GLN A 370 27.13 -7.17 4.26
CA GLN A 370 27.56 -8.57 4.32
C GLN A 370 28.81 -8.81 3.47
N PHE A 371 28.86 -8.21 2.28
CA PHE A 371 30.03 -8.21 1.39
C PHE A 371 30.61 -6.80 1.31
N GLN A 372 31.94 -6.70 1.41
CA GLN A 372 32.68 -5.43 1.37
C GLN A 372 33.82 -5.48 0.34
N ASP A 373 33.86 -6.55 -0.47
CA ASP A 373 34.85 -6.71 -1.52
C ASP A 373 34.40 -5.93 -2.76
N ALA A 374 35.31 -5.15 -3.35
CA ALA A 374 35.09 -4.55 -4.66
C ALA A 374 35.47 -5.55 -5.76
N TYR A 375 34.67 -5.60 -6.82
CA TYR A 375 34.92 -6.44 -7.99
C TYR A 375 35.10 -5.59 -9.24
N SER A 376 35.90 -6.06 -10.20
CA SER A 376 35.96 -5.47 -11.54
C SER A 376 34.74 -5.87 -12.36
N LEU A 377 34.41 -5.09 -13.41
CA LEU A 377 33.32 -5.42 -14.34
C LEU A 377 33.51 -6.83 -14.94
N GLU A 378 34.75 -7.18 -15.31
CA GLU A 378 35.10 -8.48 -15.86
C GLU A 378 34.86 -9.62 -14.85
N GLN A 379 35.15 -9.42 -13.57
CA GLN A 379 34.88 -10.41 -12.53
C GLN A 379 33.37 -10.62 -12.34
N VAL A 380 32.57 -9.56 -12.40
CA VAL A 380 31.10 -9.66 -12.33
C VAL A 380 30.55 -10.45 -13.52
N LEU A 381 30.98 -10.12 -14.75
CA LEU A 381 30.57 -10.79 -15.99
C LEU A 381 30.98 -12.27 -16.02
N LYS A 382 32.17 -12.62 -15.51
CA LYS A 382 32.65 -14.01 -15.44
C LYS A 382 32.11 -14.82 -14.27
N SER A 383 31.39 -14.19 -13.33
CA SER A 383 30.79 -14.93 -12.21
C SER A 383 29.66 -15.84 -12.72
N PRO A 384 29.32 -16.93 -12.00
CA PRO A 384 28.38 -17.95 -12.49
C PRO A 384 27.05 -17.35 -12.94
N MET A 385 26.60 -17.67 -14.16
CA MET A 385 25.27 -17.28 -14.66
C MET A 385 24.18 -17.92 -13.80
N ILE A 386 23.20 -17.12 -13.38
CA ILE A 386 22.02 -17.60 -12.63
C ILE A 386 20.81 -17.66 -13.55
N HIS A 387 20.50 -16.56 -14.24
CA HIS A 387 19.46 -16.45 -15.25
C HIS A 387 19.73 -15.21 -16.08
N GLU A 388 19.88 -15.33 -17.40
CA GLU A 388 20.32 -14.23 -18.26
C GLU A 388 19.49 -12.93 -18.05
N PRO A 389 20.13 -11.74 -17.94
CA PRO A 389 21.57 -11.45 -18.01
C PRO A 389 22.31 -11.53 -16.65
N LEU A 390 21.68 -12.09 -15.63
CA LEU A 390 22.11 -12.04 -14.24
C LEU A 390 23.14 -13.13 -13.91
N THR A 391 24.33 -12.68 -13.56
CA THR A 391 25.37 -13.49 -12.92
C THR A 391 25.26 -13.44 -11.40
N LYS A 392 25.95 -14.34 -10.70
CA LYS A 392 25.87 -14.48 -9.24
C LYS A 392 26.18 -13.20 -8.49
N LEU A 393 27.13 -12.40 -8.96
CA LEU A 393 27.50 -11.13 -8.33
C LEU A 393 26.49 -10.00 -8.60
N GLN A 394 25.50 -10.23 -9.47
CA GLN A 394 24.39 -9.32 -9.75
C GLN A 394 23.11 -9.66 -8.95
N CYS A 395 23.16 -10.67 -8.08
CA CYS A 395 22.04 -11.13 -7.27
C CYS A 395 22.29 -10.83 -5.79
N CYS A 396 21.29 -10.30 -5.08
CA CYS A 396 21.41 -10.11 -3.63
C CYS A 396 21.59 -11.46 -2.90
N PRO A 397 22.45 -11.56 -1.88
CA PRO A 397 22.52 -12.73 -1.03
C PRO A 397 21.34 -12.74 -0.04
N THR A 398 20.96 -13.94 0.41
CA THR A 398 20.15 -14.07 1.63
C THR A 398 20.99 -13.70 2.85
N SER A 399 20.36 -13.00 3.80
CA SER A 399 21.02 -12.43 4.97
C SER A 399 20.10 -12.44 6.18
N ASP A 400 20.68 -12.69 7.35
CA ASP A 400 20.06 -12.43 8.64
C ASP A 400 20.37 -10.97 9.03
N GLY A 401 19.39 -10.25 9.56
CA GLY A 401 19.58 -8.87 9.97
C GLY A 401 18.36 -8.25 10.64
N GLY A 402 18.59 -7.15 11.36
CA GLY A 402 17.56 -6.32 11.97
C GLY A 402 17.81 -4.83 11.70
N ALA A 403 16.74 -4.06 11.55
CA ALA A 403 16.78 -2.60 11.45
C ALA A 403 15.52 -1.99 12.08
N ALA A 404 15.63 -0.78 12.63
CA ALA A 404 14.55 -0.12 13.35
C ALA A 404 14.58 1.40 13.14
N ALA A 405 13.41 2.01 13.28
CA ALA A 405 13.23 3.45 13.25
C ALA A 405 12.22 3.90 14.32
N VAL A 406 12.52 5.02 14.97
CA VAL A 406 11.62 5.75 15.86
C VAL A 406 11.02 6.91 15.08
N LEU A 407 9.69 6.92 14.96
CA LEU A 407 8.95 7.98 14.28
C LEU A 407 8.17 8.78 15.31
N VAL A 408 8.16 10.10 15.15
CA VAL A 408 7.50 11.02 16.09
C VAL A 408 6.69 12.11 15.40
N SER A 409 5.68 12.62 16.10
CA SER A 409 4.88 13.78 15.70
C SER A 409 5.63 15.10 15.87
N GLN A 410 5.03 16.18 15.35
CA GLN A 410 5.48 17.54 15.66
C GLN A 410 5.33 17.85 17.15
N ASP A 411 4.22 17.45 17.76
CA ASP A 411 3.92 17.72 19.18
C ASP A 411 4.97 17.07 20.11
N PHE A 412 5.41 15.86 19.78
CA PHE A 412 6.49 15.18 20.50
C PHE A 412 7.80 16.00 20.48
N LEU A 413 8.16 16.56 19.32
CA LEU A 413 9.35 17.40 19.15
C LEU A 413 9.19 18.79 19.80
N ASP A 414 8.00 19.36 19.79
CA ASP A 414 7.71 20.64 20.43
C ASP A 414 7.82 20.54 21.96
N ALA A 415 7.39 19.41 22.53
CA ALA A 415 7.60 19.07 23.93
C ALA A 415 9.08 18.78 24.27
N ARG A 416 9.93 18.47 23.28
CA ARG A 416 11.35 18.12 23.46
C ARG A 416 12.25 18.88 22.46
N PRO A 417 12.40 20.22 22.58
CA PRO A 417 13.08 21.03 21.56
C PRO A 417 14.53 20.63 21.27
N HIS A 418 15.22 20.05 22.26
CA HIS A 418 16.60 19.57 22.13
C HIS A 418 16.76 18.39 21.16
N LEU A 419 15.67 17.79 20.68
CA LEU A 419 15.65 16.69 19.71
C LEU A 419 15.41 17.15 18.27
N LYS A 420 15.05 18.42 18.05
CA LYS A 420 14.64 18.93 16.74
C LYS A 420 15.75 18.85 15.68
N ASP A 421 17.00 19.11 16.08
CA ASP A 421 18.14 19.21 15.16
C ASP A 421 18.50 17.88 14.48
N GLN A 422 18.15 16.74 15.10
CA GLN A 422 18.41 15.40 14.55
C GLN A 422 17.19 14.79 13.85
N ALA A 423 16.01 15.39 13.98
CA ALA A 423 14.79 14.89 13.36
C ALA A 423 14.84 15.06 11.83
N ILE A 424 14.53 14.00 11.08
CA ILE A 424 14.46 14.03 9.61
C ILE A 424 12.99 13.93 9.18
N LEU A 425 12.54 14.87 8.36
CA LEU A 425 11.15 14.92 7.88
C LEU A 425 10.91 13.84 6.81
N ILE A 426 9.84 13.06 6.97
CA ILE A 426 9.24 12.32 5.87
C ILE A 426 8.40 13.31 5.04
N ALA A 427 9.01 13.85 3.98
CA ALA A 427 8.43 14.93 3.19
C ALA A 427 7.27 14.45 2.31
N GLY A 428 7.32 13.19 1.84
CA GLY A 428 6.27 12.57 1.08
C GLY A 428 6.43 11.06 1.04
N GLN A 429 5.31 10.32 1.04
CA GLN A 429 5.36 8.86 1.05
C GLN A 429 4.12 8.25 0.39
N CYS A 430 4.35 7.20 -0.39
CA CYS A 430 3.27 6.42 -0.98
C CYS A 430 3.58 4.93 -0.89
N LEU A 431 2.63 4.17 -0.34
CA LEU A 431 2.52 2.74 -0.54
C LEU A 431 1.52 2.51 -1.68
N ALA A 432 1.93 1.80 -2.72
CA ALA A 432 1.07 1.40 -3.83
C ALA A 432 1.18 -0.11 -4.04
N THR A 433 0.08 -0.69 -4.54
CA THR A 433 -0.01 -2.10 -4.94
C THR A 433 -0.21 -2.21 -6.45
N ASP A 434 -0.23 -3.43 -6.95
CA ASP A 434 -0.38 -3.73 -8.37
C ASP A 434 -1.66 -3.12 -9.00
N ALA A 435 -1.52 -2.68 -10.25
CA ALA A 435 -2.60 -2.28 -11.14
C ALA A 435 -2.83 -3.39 -12.20
N PRO A 436 -3.94 -3.36 -12.99
CA PRO A 436 -4.16 -4.36 -14.05
C PRO A 436 -3.02 -4.50 -15.05
N SER A 437 -2.17 -3.47 -15.19
CA SER A 437 -0.94 -3.47 -15.98
C SER A 437 0.05 -4.58 -15.57
N LEU A 438 0.00 -5.09 -14.33
CA LEU A 438 0.78 -6.25 -13.90
C LEU A 438 0.64 -7.43 -14.86
N PHE A 439 -0.55 -7.62 -15.43
CA PHE A 439 -0.86 -8.71 -16.37
C PHE A 439 -0.88 -8.27 -17.83
N SER A 440 -0.14 -7.21 -18.19
CA SER A 440 0.03 -6.70 -19.57
C SER A 440 0.83 -7.64 -20.48
N ARG A 441 1.31 -8.78 -19.96
CA ARG A 441 2.26 -9.72 -20.59
C ARG A 441 3.68 -9.16 -20.75
N SER A 442 3.99 -8.01 -20.14
CA SER A 442 5.34 -7.48 -19.99
C SER A 442 6.02 -8.06 -18.73
N ALA A 443 7.26 -8.53 -18.87
CA ALA A 443 8.11 -8.92 -17.75
C ALA A 443 8.55 -7.70 -16.92
N ILE A 444 8.71 -6.52 -17.53
CA ILE A 444 8.95 -5.25 -16.83
C ILE A 444 7.77 -4.89 -15.91
N ASP A 445 6.53 -5.04 -16.39
CA ASP A 445 5.36 -4.76 -15.54
C ASP A 445 5.19 -5.82 -14.44
N LEU A 446 5.53 -7.09 -14.71
CA LEU A 446 5.49 -8.19 -13.73
C LEU A 446 6.39 -7.97 -12.50
N ILE A 447 7.39 -7.09 -12.59
CA ILE A 447 8.28 -6.73 -11.47
C ILE A 447 7.90 -5.40 -10.81
N GLY A 448 6.76 -4.81 -11.19
CA GLY A 448 6.16 -3.66 -10.50
C GLY A 448 6.54 -2.28 -11.07
N PHE A 449 6.88 -2.17 -12.35
CA PHE A 449 7.24 -0.90 -12.99
C PHE A 449 6.17 0.20 -12.84
N ASP A 450 4.92 -0.11 -13.20
CA ASP A 450 3.80 0.84 -13.09
C ASP A 450 3.46 1.19 -11.64
N MET A 451 3.53 0.19 -10.75
CA MET A 451 3.38 0.36 -9.31
C MET A 451 4.43 1.35 -8.77
N THR A 452 5.70 1.22 -9.15
CA THR A 452 6.77 2.16 -8.80
C THR A 452 6.52 3.56 -9.36
N LYS A 453 6.14 3.70 -10.64
CA LYS A 453 5.83 5.01 -11.24
C LYS A 453 4.73 5.74 -10.49
N GLN A 454 3.66 5.03 -10.15
CA GLN A 454 2.54 5.59 -9.41
C GLN A 454 2.97 6.06 -8.01
N ALA A 455 3.67 5.22 -7.26
CA ALA A 455 4.13 5.59 -5.92
C ALA A 455 5.14 6.74 -5.94
N ALA A 456 6.05 6.76 -6.90
CA ALA A 456 7.05 7.81 -7.08
C ALA A 456 6.37 9.17 -7.36
N ARG A 457 5.40 9.18 -8.28
CA ARG A 457 4.60 10.37 -8.60
C ARG A 457 3.89 10.93 -7.37
N VAL A 458 3.23 10.07 -6.59
CA VAL A 458 2.47 10.51 -5.41
C VAL A 458 3.41 11.01 -4.31
N ALA A 459 4.47 10.28 -3.99
CA ALA A 459 5.41 10.64 -2.93
C ALA A 459 6.17 11.94 -3.24
N MET A 460 6.68 12.10 -4.48
CA MET A 460 7.36 13.32 -4.90
C MET A 460 6.42 14.53 -4.96
N SER A 461 5.17 14.32 -5.41
CA SER A 461 4.12 15.35 -5.37
C SER A 461 3.79 15.80 -3.94
N GLU A 462 3.69 14.87 -2.98
CA GLU A 462 3.49 15.21 -1.56
C GLU A 462 4.69 16.00 -1.00
N ALA A 463 5.91 15.60 -1.37
CA ALA A 463 7.15 16.27 -0.95
C ALA A 463 7.41 17.62 -1.64
N LYS A 464 6.69 17.90 -2.74
CA LYS A 464 6.86 19.06 -3.64
C LYS A 464 8.26 19.13 -4.26
N VAL A 465 8.73 17.98 -4.76
CA VAL A 465 10.02 17.85 -5.45
C VAL A 465 9.85 17.06 -6.74
N SER A 466 10.88 17.09 -7.58
CA SER A 466 11.04 16.25 -8.77
C SER A 466 12.22 15.28 -8.59
N SER A 467 12.36 14.32 -9.50
CA SER A 467 13.46 13.35 -9.46
C SER A 467 14.84 14.00 -9.58
N SER A 468 14.95 15.13 -10.29
CA SER A 468 16.20 15.89 -10.44
C SER A 468 16.61 16.65 -9.17
N ASP A 469 15.69 16.82 -8.21
CA ASP A 469 15.98 17.42 -6.91
C ASP A 469 16.61 16.42 -5.93
N VAL A 470 16.61 15.12 -6.24
CA VAL A 470 17.10 14.05 -5.36
C VAL A 470 18.59 13.80 -5.59
N GLN A 471 19.40 13.87 -4.54
CA GLN A 471 20.85 13.63 -4.64
C GLN A 471 21.27 12.21 -4.25
N VAL A 472 20.47 11.55 -3.39
CA VAL A 472 20.78 10.23 -2.85
C VAL A 472 19.55 9.34 -2.94
N VAL A 473 19.73 8.13 -3.46
CA VAL A 473 18.68 7.12 -3.58
C VAL A 473 19.12 5.84 -2.90
N GLU A 474 18.27 5.25 -2.08
CA GLU A 474 18.38 3.83 -1.70
C GLU A 474 17.19 3.09 -2.31
N LEU A 475 17.44 2.32 -3.36
CA LEU A 475 16.42 1.60 -4.11
C LEU A 475 16.50 0.09 -3.90
N HIS A 476 15.59 -0.66 -4.54
CA HIS A 476 15.40 -2.08 -4.30
C HIS A 476 16.17 -2.92 -5.33
N ASP A 477 17.49 -2.94 -5.26
CA ASP A 477 18.38 -3.69 -6.15
C ASP A 477 18.47 -5.18 -5.77
N CYS A 478 17.35 -5.88 -5.60
CA CYS A 478 17.39 -7.35 -5.37
C CYS A 478 18.17 -8.09 -6.48
N PHE A 479 18.12 -7.54 -7.70
CA PHE A 479 18.97 -7.89 -8.83
C PHE A 479 19.32 -6.61 -9.60
N SER A 480 20.47 -6.59 -10.29
CA SER A 480 20.89 -5.44 -11.12
C SER A 480 19.84 -5.05 -12.17
N ALA A 481 19.11 -6.03 -12.73
CA ALA A 481 18.00 -5.77 -13.64
C ALA A 481 16.86 -4.96 -13.01
N ASN A 482 16.57 -5.18 -11.73
CA ASN A 482 15.54 -4.40 -11.04
C ASN A 482 15.99 -2.95 -10.82
N GLU A 483 17.26 -2.72 -10.49
CA GLU A 483 17.81 -1.36 -10.38
C GLU A 483 17.72 -0.62 -11.72
N LEU A 484 18.11 -1.25 -12.83
CA LEU A 484 18.03 -0.64 -14.16
C LEU A 484 16.59 -0.20 -14.50
N VAL A 485 15.63 -1.11 -14.31
CA VAL A 485 14.20 -0.84 -14.57
C VAL A 485 13.66 0.23 -13.61
N THR A 486 14.11 0.23 -12.35
CA THR A 486 13.67 1.18 -11.32
C THR A 486 14.20 2.59 -11.58
N ILE A 487 15.41 2.76 -12.10
CA ILE A 487 15.96 4.08 -12.48
C ILE A 487 15.00 4.80 -13.44
N ASP A 488 14.48 4.06 -14.42
CA ASP A 488 13.50 4.52 -15.39
C ASP A 488 12.13 4.80 -14.72
N ALA A 489 11.64 3.85 -13.91
CA ALA A 489 10.35 3.97 -13.22
C ALA A 489 10.29 5.16 -12.23
N LEU A 490 11.41 5.49 -11.60
CA LEU A 490 11.54 6.65 -10.72
C LEU A 490 11.66 7.98 -11.47
N GLY A 491 11.85 7.94 -12.81
CA GLY A 491 12.06 9.12 -13.64
C GLY A 491 13.41 9.80 -13.39
N LEU A 492 14.44 9.04 -12.99
CA LEU A 492 15.80 9.58 -12.79
C LEU A 492 16.52 9.82 -14.13
N CYS A 493 16.05 9.18 -15.19
CA CYS A 493 16.48 9.38 -16.56
C CYS A 493 15.26 9.62 -17.47
N GLU A 494 15.52 9.96 -18.74
CA GLU A 494 14.44 9.89 -19.73
C GLU A 494 13.95 8.45 -19.93
N PRO A 495 12.67 8.24 -20.33
CA PRO A 495 12.12 6.91 -20.53
C PRO A 495 12.97 6.05 -21.48
N GLY A 496 13.30 4.83 -21.06
CA GLY A 496 14.14 3.89 -21.81
C GLY A 496 15.64 4.18 -21.78
N LYS A 497 16.10 5.19 -21.03
CA LYS A 497 17.51 5.67 -21.04
C LYS A 497 18.31 5.33 -19.79
N ALA A 498 17.82 4.44 -18.92
CA ALA A 498 18.52 4.09 -17.68
C ALA A 498 19.92 3.49 -17.95
N HIS A 499 20.05 2.68 -18.99
CA HIS A 499 21.31 2.06 -19.38
C HIS A 499 22.37 3.08 -19.85
N GLU A 500 21.95 4.19 -20.48
CA GLU A 500 22.86 5.29 -20.84
C GLU A 500 23.34 6.02 -19.59
N MET A 501 22.45 6.24 -18.62
CA MET A 501 22.80 6.83 -17.32
C MET A 501 23.86 5.98 -16.59
N VAL A 502 23.73 4.65 -16.62
CA VAL A 502 24.74 3.74 -16.06
C VAL A 502 26.08 3.90 -16.78
N ARG A 503 26.12 3.84 -18.12
CA ARG A 503 27.36 3.96 -18.92
C ARG A 503 28.09 5.28 -18.69
N ASN A 504 27.34 6.36 -18.45
CA ASN A 504 27.89 7.68 -18.20
C ASN A 504 28.48 7.84 -16.79
N GLY A 505 28.29 6.84 -15.90
CA GLY A 505 28.66 6.96 -14.50
C GLY A 505 27.74 7.90 -13.70
N ASP A 506 26.53 8.18 -14.21
CA ASP A 506 25.62 9.17 -13.61
C ASP A 506 24.95 8.68 -12.31
N ILE A 507 25.07 7.40 -11.97
CA ILE A 507 24.44 6.76 -10.79
C ILE A 507 25.38 6.60 -9.57
N THR A 508 26.63 7.07 -9.67
CA THR A 508 27.65 6.92 -8.62
C THR A 508 28.27 8.27 -8.24
N TYR A 509 29.25 8.25 -7.34
CA TYR A 509 29.95 9.45 -6.87
C TYR A 509 30.56 10.23 -8.03
N GLY A 510 30.24 11.52 -8.09
CA GLY A 510 30.64 12.41 -9.19
C GLY A 510 29.65 12.44 -10.37
N GLY A 511 28.67 11.54 -10.39
CA GLY A 511 27.56 11.53 -11.33
C GLY A 511 26.42 12.49 -10.96
N LYS A 512 25.24 12.27 -11.53
CA LYS A 512 24.03 13.09 -11.33
C LYS A 512 23.35 12.81 -9.98
N VAL A 513 23.26 11.54 -9.61
CA VAL A 513 22.62 11.05 -8.37
C VAL A 513 23.42 9.87 -7.86
N VAL A 514 23.60 9.77 -6.54
CA VAL A 514 24.25 8.59 -5.96
C VAL A 514 23.18 7.58 -5.57
N ILE A 515 23.18 6.44 -6.27
CA ILE A 515 22.28 5.32 -6.01
C ILE A 515 22.99 4.30 -5.12
N ASN A 516 22.29 3.86 -4.08
CA ASN A 516 22.72 2.84 -3.13
C ASN A 516 24.13 3.10 -2.55
N PRO A 517 24.40 4.27 -1.93
CA PRO A 517 25.70 4.56 -1.33
C PRO A 517 26.13 3.52 -0.28
N SER A 518 25.17 2.76 0.25
CA SER A 518 25.40 1.67 1.19
C SER A 518 25.88 0.35 0.56
N GLY A 519 25.91 0.27 -0.78
CA GLY A 519 26.17 -0.95 -1.55
C GLY A 519 24.94 -1.78 -1.89
N GLY A 520 23.74 -1.29 -1.57
CA GLY A 520 22.48 -1.89 -2.01
C GLY A 520 22.24 -3.29 -1.45
N LEU A 521 21.13 -3.91 -1.84
CA LEU A 521 20.82 -5.30 -1.51
C LEU A 521 21.84 -6.26 -2.13
N ILE A 522 22.41 -5.94 -3.30
CA ILE A 522 23.43 -6.75 -3.99
C ILE A 522 24.60 -7.09 -3.06
N SER A 523 25.08 -6.12 -2.28
CA SER A 523 26.24 -6.32 -1.40
C SER A 523 25.89 -6.35 0.08
N LYS A 524 24.99 -5.46 0.54
CA LYS A 524 24.57 -5.37 1.95
C LYS A 524 23.87 -6.64 2.39
N GLY A 525 23.11 -7.24 1.47
CA GLY A 525 22.25 -8.38 1.74
C GLY A 525 20.80 -7.97 2.00
N HIS A 526 19.92 -8.99 1.98
CA HIS A 526 18.48 -8.75 1.90
C HIS A 526 17.66 -9.54 2.95
N PRO A 527 17.74 -9.20 4.25
CA PRO A 527 16.77 -9.62 5.25
C PRO A 527 15.43 -8.91 5.00
N LEU A 528 14.42 -9.65 4.54
CA LEU A 528 13.17 -9.10 3.97
C LEU A 528 12.50 -8.05 4.88
N GLY A 529 12.26 -8.41 6.15
CA GLY A 529 11.66 -7.51 7.14
C GLY A 529 12.49 -6.27 7.49
N ALA A 530 13.82 -6.34 7.38
CA ALA A 530 14.72 -5.27 7.81
C ALA A 530 15.17 -4.33 6.68
N THR A 531 15.11 -4.75 5.41
CA THR A 531 15.63 -3.97 4.27
C THR A 531 15.08 -2.55 4.19
N GLY A 532 13.77 -2.36 4.27
CA GLY A 532 13.16 -1.03 4.20
C GLY A 532 13.62 -0.08 5.31
N LEU A 533 13.82 -0.60 6.52
CA LEU A 533 14.30 0.21 7.64
C LEU A 533 15.81 0.47 7.56
N ALA A 534 16.58 -0.45 6.96
CA ALA A 534 17.99 -0.23 6.69
C ALA A 534 18.24 0.84 5.61
N GLN A 535 17.38 0.90 4.58
CA GLN A 535 17.40 2.00 3.61
C GLN A 535 17.06 3.34 4.31
N CYS A 536 16.01 3.37 5.15
CA CYS A 536 15.66 4.57 5.93
C CYS A 536 16.84 5.06 6.78
N ALA A 537 17.48 4.16 7.52
CA ALA A 537 18.64 4.48 8.36
C ALA A 537 19.80 5.10 7.56
N GLU A 538 20.14 4.54 6.40
CA GLU A 538 21.18 5.08 5.53
C GLU A 538 20.84 6.52 5.09
N LEU A 539 19.64 6.75 4.58
CA LEU A 539 19.24 8.07 4.09
C LEU A 539 19.15 9.11 5.21
N VAL A 540 18.72 8.70 6.41
CA VAL A 540 18.74 9.54 7.61
C VAL A 540 20.18 9.93 7.99
N TRP A 541 21.13 8.99 7.97
CA TRP A 541 22.54 9.30 8.22
C TRP A 541 23.13 10.25 7.18
N HIS A 542 22.75 10.13 5.90
CA HIS A 542 23.14 11.09 4.87
C HIS A 542 22.59 12.49 5.16
N LEU A 543 21.30 12.62 5.45
CA LEU A 543 20.66 13.93 5.70
C LEU A 543 21.11 14.59 7.01
N ARG A 544 21.56 13.80 7.99
CA ARG A 544 22.22 14.29 9.21
C ARG A 544 23.69 14.65 9.01
N GLY A 545 24.30 14.28 7.88
CA GLY A 545 25.73 14.47 7.66
C GLY A 545 26.64 13.46 8.37
N TRP A 546 26.07 12.36 8.88
CA TRP A 546 26.79 11.36 9.67
C TRP A 546 27.52 10.33 8.82
N ALA A 547 27.04 10.06 7.60
CA ALA A 547 27.65 9.17 6.62
C ALA A 547 28.93 9.76 5.98
N ASN A 548 29.85 10.25 6.81
CA ASN A 548 30.97 11.09 6.39
C ASN A 548 32.05 10.36 5.57
N ASN A 549 32.14 9.02 5.65
CA ASN A 549 33.04 8.20 4.85
C ASN A 549 32.48 7.85 3.46
N ARG A 550 31.21 8.15 3.22
CA ARG A 550 30.48 7.93 1.96
C ARG A 550 29.56 9.10 1.64
N ALA A 551 29.99 10.30 2.04
CA ALA A 551 29.17 11.50 1.96
C ALA A 551 28.86 11.85 0.51
N VAL A 552 27.62 12.30 0.28
CA VAL A 552 27.19 12.82 -1.02
C VAL A 552 27.07 14.35 -0.91
N PRO A 553 27.77 15.12 -1.75
CA PRO A 553 27.72 16.57 -1.69
C PRO A 553 26.32 17.12 -1.98
N LYS A 554 25.96 18.25 -1.35
CA LYS A 554 24.73 19.01 -1.61
C LYS A 554 23.42 18.23 -1.40
N THR A 555 23.44 17.17 -0.60
CA THR A 555 22.24 16.37 -0.31
C THR A 555 21.20 17.20 0.44
N ARG A 556 20.08 17.51 -0.22
CA ARG A 556 18.88 18.11 0.41
C ARG A 556 17.73 17.12 0.49
N TYR A 557 17.58 16.32 -0.56
CA TYR A 557 16.52 15.33 -0.68
C TYR A 557 17.12 13.94 -0.91
N ALA A 558 16.57 12.98 -0.18
CA ALA A 558 16.89 11.58 -0.31
C ALA A 558 15.62 10.79 -0.64
N LEU A 559 15.72 9.80 -1.52
CA LEU A 559 14.58 8.97 -1.94
C LEU A 559 14.84 7.50 -1.61
N GLN A 560 13.86 6.89 -0.98
CA GLN A 560 13.83 5.46 -0.75
C GLN A 560 12.84 4.78 -1.69
N HIS A 561 13.25 3.65 -2.26
CA HIS A 561 12.39 2.73 -3.00
C HIS A 561 12.53 1.31 -2.43
N ASN A 562 11.42 0.74 -1.96
CA ASN A 562 11.37 -0.64 -1.47
C ASN A 562 10.18 -1.38 -2.06
N LEU A 563 10.45 -2.47 -2.79
CA LEU A 563 9.45 -3.23 -3.52
C LEU A 563 9.39 -4.67 -3.01
N GLY A 564 8.21 -5.28 -3.03
CA GLY A 564 7.98 -6.71 -2.79
C GLY A 564 6.94 -7.24 -3.77
N LEU A 565 7.24 -8.35 -4.44
CA LEU A 565 6.36 -8.95 -5.45
C LEU A 565 5.06 -9.50 -4.86
N GLY A 566 4.03 -9.60 -5.73
CA GLY A 566 2.67 -10.03 -5.39
C GLY A 566 1.89 -9.00 -4.59
N GLY A 567 2.40 -7.77 -4.53
CA GLY A 567 2.41 -7.03 -3.28
C GLY A 567 2.48 -5.53 -3.50
N ALA A 568 3.54 -4.92 -2.98
CA ALA A 568 3.59 -3.47 -2.84
C ALA A 568 4.98 -2.87 -3.03
N VAL A 569 4.98 -1.63 -3.50
CA VAL A 569 6.10 -0.71 -3.41
C VAL A 569 5.81 0.36 -2.36
N VAL A 570 6.86 0.81 -1.67
CA VAL A 570 6.83 2.01 -0.84
C VAL A 570 7.92 2.95 -1.32
N ILE A 571 7.51 4.17 -1.69
CA ILE A 571 8.42 5.28 -1.99
C ILE A 571 8.35 6.29 -0.86
N THR A 572 9.49 6.71 -0.34
CA THR A 572 9.58 7.73 0.71
C THR A 572 10.61 8.78 0.33
N VAL A 573 10.24 10.06 0.38
CA VAL A 573 11.14 11.20 0.21
C VAL A 573 11.43 11.80 1.57
N TYR A 574 12.72 11.97 1.88
CA TYR A 574 13.20 12.53 3.13
C TYR A 574 13.92 13.86 2.89
N CYS A 575 13.81 14.77 3.85
CA CYS A 575 14.65 15.97 3.90
C CYS A 575 14.84 16.43 5.35
N ARG A 576 15.78 17.33 5.57
CA ARG A 576 15.85 18.07 6.84
C ARG A 576 14.59 18.94 6.99
N PRO A 577 14.06 19.18 8.21
CA PRO A 577 12.86 19.99 8.41
C PRO A 577 12.98 21.42 7.86
N ASP A 578 14.19 21.99 7.92
CA ASP A 578 14.55 23.30 7.36
C ASP A 578 14.82 23.27 5.82
N ARG A 579 14.78 22.08 5.21
CA ARG A 579 15.12 21.79 3.80
C ARG A 579 16.51 22.26 3.38
N SER A 580 17.41 22.47 4.34
CA SER A 580 18.80 22.85 4.07
C SER A 580 19.62 21.66 3.57
N GLU A 581 20.82 21.95 3.05
CA GLU A 581 21.78 20.88 2.71
C GLU A 581 22.22 20.15 3.98
N ALA A 582 22.47 18.84 3.84
CA ALA A 582 23.06 18.04 4.89
C ALA A 582 24.38 18.69 5.39
N PRO A 583 24.56 18.85 6.71
CA PRO A 583 25.80 19.39 7.25
C PRO A 583 26.96 18.41 7.04
N LYS A 584 28.20 18.88 7.23
CA LYS A 584 29.37 18.00 7.31
C LYS A 584 29.73 17.82 8.78
N ILE A 585 29.62 16.60 9.30
CA ILE A 585 29.88 16.30 10.70
C ILE A 585 30.95 15.21 10.81
N ASP A 586 32.01 15.47 11.57
CA ASP A 586 33.05 14.49 11.84
C ASP A 586 32.57 13.41 12.83
N SER A 587 33.18 12.22 12.78
CA SER A 587 32.72 11.08 13.58
C SER A 587 32.83 11.28 15.09
N ALA A 588 33.78 12.11 15.56
CA ALA A 588 33.92 12.38 16.99
C ALA A 588 32.78 13.28 17.50
N THR A 589 32.33 14.23 16.67
CA THR A 589 31.15 15.04 16.95
C THR A 589 29.88 14.18 16.93
N VAL A 590 29.70 13.30 15.93
CA VAL A 590 28.55 12.37 15.89
C VAL A 590 28.50 11.49 17.14
N GLY A 591 29.62 10.89 17.54
CA GLY A 591 29.68 10.03 18.73
C GLY A 591 29.37 10.73 20.05
N LYS A 592 29.53 12.07 20.12
CA LYS A 592 29.10 12.89 21.26
C LYS A 592 27.63 13.28 21.19
N GLN A 593 27.08 13.42 19.97
CA GLN A 593 25.70 13.83 19.75
C GLN A 593 24.71 12.71 20.10
N ASN A 594 24.98 11.48 19.66
CA ASN A 594 24.12 10.33 19.94
C ASN A 594 24.42 9.66 21.30
N LYS A 595 23.59 8.69 21.73
CA LYS A 595 23.84 7.89 22.95
C LYS A 595 24.61 6.58 22.74
N LEU A 596 25.07 6.29 21.53
CA LEU A 596 25.87 5.11 21.20
C LEU A 596 27.37 5.30 21.53
N GLY A 597 27.88 6.54 21.48
CA GLY A 597 29.28 6.85 21.80
C GLY A 597 30.26 6.62 20.65
N TYR A 598 29.75 6.34 19.45
CA TYR A 598 30.51 6.22 18.20
C TYR A 598 29.66 6.75 17.03
N ASN A 599 30.22 6.85 15.83
CA ASN A 599 29.43 7.22 14.66
C ASN A 599 28.77 5.98 14.03
N PRO A 600 27.45 5.76 14.21
CA PRO A 600 26.77 4.58 13.69
C PRO A 600 26.65 4.56 12.18
N ALA A 601 26.91 5.67 11.48
CA ALA A 601 26.94 5.60 10.03
C ALA A 601 28.21 4.91 9.52
N VAL A 602 29.34 4.95 10.25
CA VAL A 602 30.65 4.50 9.73
C VAL A 602 31.25 3.33 10.50
N GLU A 603 30.65 2.92 11.62
CA GLU A 603 31.08 1.76 12.40
C GLU A 603 29.89 0.87 12.79
N ALA A 604 30.00 -0.44 12.55
CA ALA A 604 29.01 -1.42 13.01
C ALA A 604 29.44 -2.00 14.37
N LYS A 605 29.20 -1.25 15.46
CA LYS A 605 29.49 -1.65 16.85
C LYS A 605 28.23 -1.99 17.64
N GLY A 606 28.42 -2.59 18.82
CA GLY A 606 27.37 -2.90 19.78
C GLY A 606 27.04 -1.74 20.70
N PHE A 607 26.27 -2.04 21.74
CA PHE A 607 26.01 -1.16 22.88
C PHE A 607 26.43 -1.87 24.17
N THR A 608 26.64 -1.09 25.22
CA THR A 608 26.92 -1.58 26.57
C THR A 608 25.63 -1.92 27.32
N ALA A 609 25.72 -2.76 28.36
CA ALA A 609 24.60 -3.04 29.27
C ALA A 609 23.96 -1.78 29.87
N ALA A 610 24.77 -0.76 30.17
CA ALA A 610 24.26 0.52 30.68
C ALA A 610 23.40 1.26 29.64
N GLN A 611 23.86 1.28 28.38
CA GLN A 611 23.09 1.84 27.26
C GLN A 611 21.82 1.03 27.01
N CYS A 612 21.91 -0.30 26.99
CA CYS A 612 20.76 -1.21 26.88
C CYS A 612 19.71 -0.87 27.95
N LYS A 613 20.09 -0.92 29.23
CA LYS A 613 19.21 -0.62 30.36
C LYS A 613 18.59 0.79 30.28
N SER A 614 19.28 1.77 29.71
CA SER A 614 18.78 3.14 29.60
C SER A 614 17.58 3.31 28.68
N VAL A 615 17.38 2.38 27.73
CA VAL A 615 16.26 2.44 26.77
C VAL A 615 15.15 1.44 27.06
N LEU A 616 15.36 0.47 27.96
CA LEU A 616 14.29 -0.41 28.42
C LEU A 616 13.27 0.36 29.25
N SER A 617 12.06 -0.17 29.35
CA SER A 617 11.03 0.35 30.24
C SER A 617 11.52 0.38 31.69
N LYS A 618 11.34 1.51 32.37
CA LYS A 618 11.83 1.72 33.74
C LYS A 618 11.06 0.89 34.76
N ASN A 619 9.77 0.64 34.50
CA ASN A 619 8.86 0.03 35.46
C ASN A 619 8.06 -1.16 34.91
N LYS A 620 8.10 -1.44 33.60
CA LYS A 620 7.42 -2.57 32.96
C LYS A 620 8.38 -3.54 32.27
N SER A 621 9.63 -3.63 32.73
CA SER A 621 10.58 -4.63 32.23
C SER A 621 10.32 -6.02 32.83
N SER A 622 10.68 -7.07 32.08
CA SER A 622 10.59 -8.46 32.52
C SER A 622 11.87 -9.21 32.16
N ALA A 623 12.62 -9.63 33.19
CA ALA A 623 13.82 -10.45 32.99
C ALA A 623 13.50 -11.77 32.26
N TRP A 624 12.28 -12.30 32.43
CA TRP A 624 11.83 -13.50 31.73
C TRP A 624 11.60 -13.26 30.23
N ALA A 625 11.13 -12.07 29.86
CA ALA A 625 10.99 -11.70 28.45
C ALA A 625 12.35 -11.41 27.80
N LEU A 626 13.25 -10.73 28.52
CA LEU A 626 14.60 -10.40 28.04
C LEU A 626 15.51 -11.63 27.94
N GLN A 627 15.36 -12.61 28.82
CA GLN A 627 16.16 -13.83 28.87
C GLN A 627 17.67 -13.54 28.88
N ASP A 628 18.42 -14.16 27.98
CA ASP A 628 19.86 -13.95 27.78
C ASP A 628 20.17 -13.13 26.52
N THR A 629 19.16 -12.51 25.89
CA THR A 629 19.32 -11.79 24.62
C THR A 629 20.35 -10.66 24.72
N GLU A 630 20.31 -9.86 25.80
CA GLU A 630 21.29 -8.79 26.03
C GLU A 630 22.73 -9.34 26.00
N ARG A 631 23.01 -10.38 26.79
CA ARG A 631 24.33 -11.02 26.86
C ARG A 631 24.76 -11.61 25.52
N LYS A 632 23.83 -12.21 24.77
CA LYS A 632 24.10 -12.75 23.42
C LYS A 632 24.46 -11.65 22.44
N VAL A 633 23.75 -10.52 22.47
CA VAL A 633 24.02 -9.36 21.61
C VAL A 633 25.38 -8.76 21.95
N GLU A 634 25.68 -8.56 23.24
CA GLU A 634 26.97 -8.04 23.71
C GLU A 634 28.13 -8.93 23.28
N ALA A 635 28.00 -10.26 23.40
CA ALA A 635 29.06 -11.21 23.05
C ALA A 635 29.45 -11.24 21.57
N ARG A 636 28.75 -10.50 20.69
CA ARG A 636 29.08 -10.37 19.27
C ARG A 636 30.08 -9.25 18.97
N PHE A 637 30.32 -8.37 19.94
CA PHE A 637 31.21 -7.20 19.83
C PHE A 637 32.35 -7.31 20.84
#